data_AF-O97656-F1
#
_entry.id   AF-O97656-F1
#
_cell.length_a   1.000
_cell.length_b   1.000
_cell.length_c   1.000
_cell.angle_alpha   90.00
_cell.angle_beta   90.00
_cell.angle_gamma   90.00
#
_symmetry.space_group_name_H-M   'P 1'
#
loop_
_entity.id
_entity.type
_entity.pdbx_description
1 polymer ?
#
loop_
_entity_poly.entity_id
_entity_poly.type
_entity_poly.pdbx_seq_one_letter_code
_entity_poly.pdbx_strand_id
1 'polypeptide(L)'
;VRIKNWGSGVTFQDTLHQKAKGDLSCKSKSCLASIMNPKSLTIGPRDKPTPPDELLPQAIGFVNQYYGSFKEAKIEEHLARV
;
A
#
# COMPACT_ATOMS: atom_id res chain seq x y z
N VAL A 1 14.23 -4.97 2.10
CA VAL A 1 15.32 -4.11 1.55
C VAL A 1 16.18 -3.58 2.69
N ARG A 2 17.52 -3.63 2.60
CA ARG A 2 18.41 -3.06 3.62
C ARG A 2 18.65 -1.57 3.33
N ILE A 3 18.33 -0.70 4.28
CA ILE A 3 18.47 0.76 4.17
C ILE A 3 19.54 1.24 5.15
N LYS A 4 20.44 2.12 4.73
CA LYS A 4 21.54 2.64 5.56
C LYS A 4 21.52 4.16 5.63
N ASN A 5 21.61 4.69 6.85
CA ASN A 5 21.94 6.09 7.08
C ASN A 5 23.48 6.23 7.08
N TRP A 6 24.03 7.04 6.19
CA TRP A 6 25.48 7.22 6.07
C TRP A 6 26.07 8.21 7.07
N GLY A 7 25.26 9.12 7.61
CA GLY A 7 25.71 10.08 8.63
C GLY A 7 25.85 9.46 10.02
N SER A 8 24.94 8.54 10.40
CA SER A 8 24.98 7.84 11.70
C SER A 8 25.47 6.40 11.63
N GLY A 9 25.55 5.81 10.43
CA GLY A 9 25.89 4.40 10.23
C GLY A 9 24.75 3.41 10.51
N VAL A 10 23.62 3.86 11.06
CA VAL A 10 22.46 3.02 11.41
C VAL A 10 21.88 2.36 10.16
N THR A 11 21.47 1.09 10.30
CA THR A 11 20.86 0.31 9.22
C THR A 11 19.47 -0.19 9.65
N PHE A 12 18.53 -0.18 8.72
CA PHE A 12 17.18 -0.72 8.87
C PHE A 12 16.91 -1.82 7.85
N GLN A 13 16.00 -2.73 8.19
CA GLN A 13 15.47 -3.74 7.27
C GLN A 13 14.00 -3.42 6.97
N ASP A 14 13.73 -3.04 5.74
CA ASP A 14 12.37 -2.81 5.28
C ASP A 14 11.72 -4.13 4.87
N THR A 15 10.66 -4.52 5.58
CA THR A 15 9.75 -5.63 5.24
C THR A 15 8.40 -5.11 4.71
N LEU A 16 8.07 -3.84 4.97
CA LEU A 16 6.77 -3.26 4.64
C LEU A 16 6.55 -3.10 3.13
N HIS A 17 7.61 -2.91 2.33
CA HIS A 17 7.52 -2.81 0.87
C HIS A 17 6.80 -4.00 0.20
N GLN A 18 6.75 -5.17 0.83
CA GLN A 18 6.03 -6.34 0.32
C GLN A 18 4.51 -6.13 0.26
N LYS A 19 3.97 -5.16 1.03
CA LYS A 19 2.56 -4.79 1.02
C LYS A 19 2.24 -3.65 0.06
N ALA A 20 3.23 -3.14 -0.68
CA ALA A 20 3.01 -2.04 -1.63
C ALA A 20 1.99 -2.45 -2.69
N LYS A 21 1.06 -1.54 -3.00
CA LYS A 21 0.02 -1.75 -4.03
C LYS A 21 0.38 -0.95 -5.28
N GLY A 22 0.12 -1.56 -6.44
CA GLY A 22 0.29 -0.93 -7.75
C GLY A 22 1.73 -0.89 -8.24
N ASP A 23 1.87 -0.80 -9.56
CA ASP A 23 3.16 -0.67 -10.21
C ASP A 23 3.69 0.76 -10.06
N LEU A 24 4.90 0.90 -9.51
CA LEU A 24 5.64 2.16 -9.56
C LEU A 24 6.08 2.47 -11.00
N SER A 25 6.35 3.74 -11.28
CA SER A 25 6.78 4.18 -12.62
C SER A 25 8.17 3.66 -13.03
N CYS A 26 8.98 3.18 -12.09
CA CYS A 26 10.29 2.59 -12.39
C CYS A 26 10.14 1.21 -13.05
N LYS A 27 10.97 0.93 -14.04
CA LYS A 27 11.04 -0.36 -14.75
C LYS A 27 12.39 -1.02 -14.51
N SER A 28 12.51 -2.30 -14.86
CA SER A 28 13.76 -3.06 -14.67
C SER A 28 14.98 -2.45 -15.36
N LYS A 29 14.76 -1.69 -16.45
CA LYS A 29 15.83 -1.04 -17.25
C LYS A 29 15.96 0.47 -17.02
N SER A 30 15.03 1.11 -16.31
CA SER A 30 15.03 2.57 -16.16
C SER A 30 14.30 3.03 -14.90
N CYS A 31 14.86 4.05 -14.24
CA CYS A 31 14.27 4.67 -13.06
C CYS A 31 13.62 5.99 -13.44
N LEU A 32 12.33 6.15 -13.14
CA LEU A 32 11.54 7.36 -13.44
C LEU A 32 11.17 8.15 -12.17
N ALA A 33 11.93 7.96 -11.09
CA ALA A 33 11.62 8.51 -9.77
C ALA A 33 11.63 10.05 -9.71
N SER A 34 12.33 10.72 -10.64
CA SER A 34 12.41 12.19 -10.69
C SER A 34 11.29 12.84 -11.50
N ILE A 35 10.35 12.06 -12.04
CA ILE A 35 9.18 12.62 -12.71
C ILE A 35 8.22 13.17 -11.66
N MET A 36 7.84 14.45 -11.80
CA MET A 36 6.99 15.15 -10.83
C MET A 36 5.57 14.59 -10.72
N ASN A 37 4.93 14.29 -11.85
CA ASN A 37 3.54 13.83 -11.90
C ASN A 37 3.43 12.49 -12.64
N PRO A 38 3.98 11.40 -12.08
CA PRO A 38 3.96 10.10 -12.74
C PRO A 38 2.56 9.48 -12.68
N LYS A 39 2.14 8.82 -13.77
CA LYS A 39 0.81 8.18 -13.85
C LYS A 39 0.56 7.16 -12.74
N SER A 40 1.60 6.49 -12.23
CA SER A 40 1.49 5.53 -11.12
C SER A 40 1.06 6.17 -9.80
N LEU A 41 1.19 7.50 -9.64
CA LEU A 41 0.81 8.25 -8.45
C LEU A 41 -0.41 9.14 -8.67
N THR A 42 -1.08 9.03 -9.83
CA THR A 42 -2.24 9.85 -10.19
C THR A 42 -3.45 8.96 -10.39
N ILE A 43 -4.56 9.30 -9.71
CA ILE A 43 -5.87 8.67 -9.96
C ILE A 43 -6.62 9.54 -10.97
N GLY A 44 -6.90 8.99 -12.15
CA GLY A 44 -7.68 9.66 -13.18
C GLY A 44 -9.19 9.60 -12.95
N PRO A 45 -9.99 10.37 -13.71
CA PRO A 45 -11.45 10.28 -13.67
C PRO A 45 -11.95 8.91 -14.11
N ARG A 46 -13.16 8.54 -13.65
CA ARG A 46 -13.88 7.32 -14.04
C ARG A 46 -15.29 7.68 -14.48
N ASP A 47 -15.73 7.10 -15.59
CA ASP A 47 -17.10 7.30 -16.11
C ASP A 47 -18.11 6.32 -15.50
N LYS A 48 -17.61 5.29 -14.82
CA LYS A 48 -18.41 4.23 -14.22
C LYS A 48 -17.95 3.97 -12.78
N PRO A 49 -18.84 3.48 -11.90
CA PRO A 49 -18.44 2.99 -10.58
C PRO A 49 -17.37 1.92 -10.65
N THR A 50 -16.56 1.80 -9.59
CA THR A 50 -15.59 0.72 -9.44
C THR A 50 -16.31 -0.64 -9.43
N PRO A 51 -15.87 -1.61 -10.24
CA PRO A 51 -16.44 -2.95 -10.25
C PRO A 51 -16.39 -3.60 -8.84
N PRO A 52 -17.46 -4.30 -8.40
CA PRO A 52 -17.48 -4.94 -7.08
C PRO A 52 -16.35 -5.94 -6.84
N ASP A 53 -15.89 -6.65 -7.87
CA ASP A 53 -14.77 -7.58 -7.85
C ASP A 53 -13.40 -6.90 -7.62
N GLU A 54 -13.24 -5.66 -8.08
CA GLU A 54 -12.07 -4.82 -7.77
C GLU A 54 -12.18 -4.21 -6.36
N LEU A 55 -13.38 -3.80 -5.97
CA LEU A 55 -13.63 -3.05 -4.73
C LEU A 55 -13.59 -3.94 -3.49
N LEU A 56 -14.26 -5.09 -3.52
CA LEU A 56 -14.47 -5.95 -2.36
C LEU A 56 -13.16 -6.42 -1.71
N PRO A 57 -12.13 -6.90 -2.45
CA PRO A 57 -10.85 -7.28 -1.84
C PRO A 57 -10.13 -6.10 -1.17
N GLN A 58 -10.28 -4.89 -1.73
CA GLN A 58 -9.67 -3.69 -1.16
C GLN A 58 -10.38 -3.26 0.13
N ALA A 59 -11.71 -3.33 0.16
CA ALA A 59 -12.51 -3.04 1.34
C ALA A 59 -12.17 -3.99 2.49
N ILE A 60 -12.16 -5.30 2.23
CA ILE A 60 -11.76 -6.32 3.22
C ILE A 60 -10.34 -6.07 3.71
N GLY A 61 -9.39 -5.83 2.79
CA GLY A 61 -8.01 -5.53 3.14
C GLY A 61 -7.88 -4.32 4.07
N PHE A 62 -8.67 -3.27 3.86
CA PHE A 62 -8.70 -2.09 4.72
C PHE A 62 -9.34 -2.38 6.09
N VAL A 63 -10.47 -3.09 6.13
CA VAL A 63 -11.12 -3.47 7.41
C VAL A 63 -10.19 -4.32 8.26
N ASN A 64 -9.49 -5.28 7.65
CA ASN A 64 -8.47 -6.09 8.33
C ASN A 64 -7.31 -5.25 8.86
N GLN A 65 -6.84 -4.26 8.08
CA GLN A 65 -5.81 -3.33 8.54
C GLN A 65 -6.30 -2.48 9.73
N TYR A 66 -7.55 -2.03 9.70
CA TYR A 66 -8.15 -1.24 10.78
C TYR A 66 -8.24 -2.03 12.08
N TYR A 67 -8.91 -3.19 12.08
CA TYR A 67 -9.06 -4.00 13.30
C TYR A 67 -7.75 -4.62 13.77
N GLY A 68 -6.85 -4.96 12.85
CA GLY A 68 -5.51 -5.44 13.18
C GLY A 68 -4.59 -4.38 13.79
N SER A 69 -4.98 -3.10 13.78
CA SER A 69 -4.21 -2.02 14.40
C SER A 69 -4.47 -1.86 15.91
N PHE A 70 -5.57 -2.44 16.42
CA PHE A 70 -5.87 -2.37 17.84
C PHE A 70 -4.91 -3.23 18.65
N LYS A 71 -4.47 -2.69 19.79
CA LYS A 71 -3.64 -3.42 20.75
C LYS A 71 -4.36 -4.64 21.32
N GLU A 72 -5.67 -4.51 21.53
CA GLU A 72 -6.56 -5.59 21.97
C GLU A 72 -7.50 -5.96 20.83
N ALA A 73 -7.52 -7.23 20.47
CA ALA A 73 -8.32 -7.71 19.34
C ALA A 73 -9.82 -7.65 19.65
N LYS A 74 -10.57 -7.05 18.73
CA LYS A 74 -12.03 -6.91 18.77
C LYS A 74 -12.67 -7.84 17.75
N ILE A 75 -12.64 -9.15 18.03
CA ILE A 75 -12.91 -10.20 17.04
C ILE A 75 -14.37 -10.17 16.57
N GLU A 76 -15.32 -9.97 17.48
CA GLU A 76 -16.74 -9.95 17.15
C GLU A 76 -17.09 -8.75 16.26
N GLU A 77 -16.61 -7.57 16.61
CA GLU A 77 -16.83 -6.35 15.85
C GLU A 77 -16.08 -6.34 14.51
N HIS A 78 -14.93 -7.02 14.45
CA HIS A 78 -14.20 -7.23 13.21
C HIS A 78 -15.02 -8.11 12.26
N LEU A 79 -15.48 -9.28 12.72
CA LEU A 79 -16.30 -10.18 11.89
C LEU A 79 -17.65 -9.58 11.49
N ALA A 80 -18.27 -8.79 12.37
CA ALA A 80 -19.51 -8.08 12.03
C ALA A 80 -19.32 -6.97 10.99
N ARG A 81 -18.07 -6.53 10.75
CA ARG A 81 -17.74 -5.45 9.82
C ARG A 81 -17.18 -5.95 8.48
N VAL A 82 -16.65 -7.17 8.43
CA VAL A 82 -16.16 -7.85 7.21
C VAL A 82 -17.34 -8.43 6.44
#